data_AF-A0A924IW31-F1
#
_entry.id   AF-A0A924IW31-F1
#
_cell.length_a   1.000
_cell.length_b   1.000
_cell.length_c   1.000
_cell.angle_alpha   90.00
_cell.angle_beta   90.00
_cell.angle_gamma   90.00
#
_symmetry.space_group_name_H-M   'P 1'
#
loop_
_entity.id
_entity.type
_entity.pdbx_description
1 polymer ?
#
loop_
_entity_poly.entity_id
_entity_poly.type
_entity_poly.pdbx_seq_one_letter_code
_entity_poly.pdbx_strand_id
1 'polypeptide(L)'
;LEIPPFTFIHEPEIQEDQFTISGHIHPGVIVGNRKESLKLPCFSYSKNQLVLPAFSEFTGLDIKTLNKNFKAIAFTKDLILEV
;
A
#
# COMPACT_ATOMS: atom_id res chain seq x y z
N LEU A 1 11.42 -5.63 13.23
CA LEU A 1 12.84 -5.67 12.81
C LEU A 1 13.27 -4.24 12.55
N GLU A 2 14.39 -3.80 13.11
CA GLU A 2 14.86 -2.42 12.93
C GLU A 2 16.11 -2.41 12.05
N ILE A 3 16.06 -1.65 10.96
CA ILE A 3 17.19 -1.36 10.09
C ILE A 3 17.15 0.14 9.82
N PRO A 4 17.87 0.96 10.60
CA PRO A 4 17.80 2.40 10.48
C PRO A 4 18.00 2.87 9.02
N PRO A 5 17.14 3.79 8.52
CA PRO A 5 16.14 4.57 9.27
C PRO A 5 14.73 3.92 9.38
N PHE A 6 14.59 2.62 9.08
CA PHE A 6 13.29 1.94 8.95
C PHE A 6 12.98 0.94 10.07
N THR A 7 11.71 0.87 10.43
CA THR A 7 11.15 -0.14 11.32
C THR A 7 10.20 -1.05 10.56
N PHE A 8 10.53 -2.33 10.46
CA PHE A 8 9.68 -3.33 9.82
C PHE A 8 8.74 -3.97 10.84
N ILE A 9 7.43 -3.85 10.58
CA ILE A 9 6.33 -4.39 11.39
C ILE A 9 5.41 -5.25 10.50
N HIS A 10 4.66 -6.18 11.08
CA HIS A 10 3.79 -7.04 10.28
C HIS A 10 2.52 -6.31 9.83
N GLU A 11 1.78 -5.79 10.80
CA GLU A 11 0.55 -5.04 10.58
C GLU A 11 0.84 -3.54 10.49
N PRO A 12 0.17 -2.78 9.61
CA PRO A 12 0.34 -1.33 9.53
C PRO A 12 -0.07 -0.64 10.84
N GLU A 13 0.88 0.07 11.42
CA GLU A 13 0.68 0.91 12.61
C GLU A 13 1.41 2.25 12.42
N ILE A 14 0.69 3.35 12.60
CA ILE A 14 1.26 4.69 12.47
C ILE A 14 2.09 4.98 13.71
N GLN A 15 3.35 5.35 13.51
CA GLN A 15 4.26 5.79 14.57
C GLN A 15 4.83 7.16 14.18
N GLU A 16 4.67 8.17 15.05
CA GLU A 16 5.01 9.56 14.72
C GLU A 16 6.52 9.77 14.56
N ASP A 17 7.34 9.02 15.32
CA ASP A 17 8.79 9.21 15.40
C ASP A 17 9.60 8.21 14.56
N GLN A 18 8.93 7.35 13.79
CA GLN A 18 9.58 6.31 13.00
C GLN A 18 8.97 6.22 11.60
N PHE A 19 9.77 5.71 10.65
CA PHE A 19 9.23 5.32 9.35
C PHE A 19 8.99 3.80 9.35
N THR A 20 7.71 3.39 9.33
CA THR A 20 7.35 1.98 9.38
C THR A 20 7.18 1.37 7.98
N ILE A 21 7.65 0.15 7.79
CA ILE A 21 7.40 -0.66 6.59
C ILE A 21 6.61 -1.89 7.02
N SER A 22 5.45 -2.13 6.41
CA SER A 22 4.55 -3.23 6.78
C SER A 22 3.93 -3.93 5.58
N GLY A 23 3.22 -5.03 5.85
CA GLY A 23 2.45 -5.78 4.86
C GLY A 23 1.07 -6.14 5.41
N HIS A 24 0.75 -7.43 5.36
CA HIS A 24 -0.47 -8.05 5.92
C HIS A 24 -1.79 -7.69 5.22
N ILE A 25 -2.11 -6.41 5.04
CA ILE A 25 -3.46 -5.98 4.61
C ILE A 25 -3.70 -6.09 3.10
N HIS A 26 -2.65 -6.30 2.29
CA HIS A 26 -2.74 -6.40 0.82
C HIS A 26 -3.41 -5.18 0.17
N PRO A 27 -2.76 -4.00 0.27
CA PRO A 27 -3.34 -2.74 -0.19
C PRO A 27 -3.70 -2.77 -1.68
N GLY A 28 -4.91 -2.31 -2.00
CA GLY A 28 -5.34 -2.08 -3.37
C GLY A 28 -5.97 -0.70 -3.56
N VAL A 29 -5.98 -0.26 -4.81
CA VAL A 29 -6.61 1.00 -5.22
C VAL A 29 -7.46 0.77 -6.46
N ILE A 30 -8.53 1.55 -6.59
CA ILE A 30 -9.40 1.54 -7.77
C ILE A 30 -8.89 2.61 -8.74
N VAL A 31 -8.50 2.18 -9.93
CA VAL A 31 -8.07 3.06 -11.03
C VAL A 31 -9.11 3.00 -12.14
N GLY A 32 -9.54 4.16 -12.62
CA GLY A 32 -10.53 4.28 -13.69
C GLY A 32 -11.64 5.28 -13.35
N ASN A 33 -12.76 5.16 -14.06
CA ASN A 33 -13.91 6.04 -13.91
C ASN A 33 -15.14 5.25 -13.41
N ARG A 34 -16.29 5.92 -13.29
CA ARG A 34 -17.53 5.30 -12.79
C ARG A 34 -18.08 4.16 -13.67
N LYS A 35 -17.71 4.11 -14.95
CA LYS A 35 -18.18 3.11 -15.91
C LYS A 35 -17.21 1.92 -16.01
N GLU A 36 -15.92 2.20 -15.98
CA GLU A 36 -14.85 1.21 -16.12
C GLU A 36 -13.77 1.48 -15.08
N SER A 37 -13.55 0.52 -14.18
CA SER A 37 -12.54 0.62 -13.14
C SER A 37 -11.91 -0.74 -12.86
N LEU A 38 -10.63 -0.71 -12.49
CA LEU A 38 -9.84 -1.88 -12.13
C LEU A 38 -9.34 -1.72 -10.70
N LYS A 39 -9.35 -2.83 -9.95
CA LYS A 39 -8.66 -2.90 -8.67
C LYS A 39 -7.24 -3.38 -8.94
N LEU A 40 -6.26 -2.56 -8.59
CA LEU A 40 -4.85 -2.86 -8.78
C LEU A 40 -4.18 -2.97 -7.41
N PRO A 41 -3.20 -3.88 -7.24
CA PRO A 41 -2.33 -3.84 -6.10
C PRO A 41 -1.56 -2.51 -6.10
N CYS A 42 -1.26 -1.99 -4.92
CA CYS A 42 -0.51 -0.75 -4.81
C CYS A 42 0.50 -0.78 -3.67
N PHE A 43 1.53 0.05 -3.78
CA PHE A 43 2.25 0.51 -2.60
C PHE A 43 1.43 1.64 -2.00
N SER A 44 1.12 1.55 -0.71
CA SER A 44 0.44 2.63 0.00
C SER A 44 1.42 3.33 0.93
N TYR A 45 1.51 4.65 0.87
CA TYR A 45 2.50 5.37 1.66
C TYR A 45 2.00 6.72 2.18
N SER A 46 2.62 7.15 3.27
CA SER A 46 2.44 8.46 3.88
C SER A 46 3.81 9.01 4.31
N LYS A 47 3.82 10.09 5.09
CA LYS A 47 5.06 10.71 5.60
C LYS A 47 5.94 9.73 6.41
N ASN A 48 5.31 8.82 7.15
CA ASN A 48 5.95 7.99 8.18
C ASN A 48 5.68 6.48 8.00
N GLN A 49 5.08 6.08 6.88
CA GLN A 49 4.70 4.68 6.69
C GLN A 49 4.67 4.28 5.21
N LEU A 50 5.08 3.05 4.95
CA LEU A 50 4.92 2.33 3.69
C LEU A 50 4.28 0.96 3.95
N VAL A 51 3.17 0.68 3.28
CA VAL A 51 2.54 -0.64 3.24
C VAL A 51 2.83 -1.27 1.88
N LEU A 52 3.47 -2.43 1.92
CA LEU A 52 3.84 -3.19 0.74
C LEU A 52 2.63 -3.96 0.17
N PRO A 53 2.55 -4.12 -1.16
CA PRO A 53 1.55 -4.98 -1.78
C PRO A 53 1.78 -6.45 -1.39
N ALA A 54 0.75 -7.27 -1.58
CA ALA A 54 0.93 -8.72 -1.53
C ALA A 54 1.91 -9.16 -2.64
N PHE A 55 2.82 -10.07 -2.31
CA PHE A 55 3.72 -10.67 -3.29
C PHE A 55 3.01 -11.68 -4.20
N SER A 56 1.91 -12.25 -3.73
CA SER A 56 1.13 -13.27 -4.46
C SER A 56 -0.01 -12.62 -5.23
N GLU A 57 -0.21 -13.03 -6.50
CA GLU A 57 -1.38 -12.65 -7.31
C GLU A 57 -2.70 -13.29 -6.80
N PHE A 58 -2.62 -14.30 -5.91
CA PHE A 58 -3.78 -15.09 -5.47
C PHE A 58 -4.53 -14.52 -4.26
N THR A 59 -4.18 -13.32 -3.80
CA THR A 59 -4.81 -12.69 -2.63
C THR A 59 -5.83 -11.64 -3.04
N GLY A 60 -6.91 -11.50 -2.26
CA GLY A 60 -7.79 -10.34 -2.38
C GLY A 60 -7.05 -9.04 -2.05
N LEU A 61 -7.61 -7.91 -2.52
CA LEU A 61 -7.09 -6.57 -2.26
C LEU A 61 -7.97 -5.81 -1.27
N ASP A 62 -7.35 -5.20 -0.27
CA ASP A 62 -8.00 -4.30 0.66
C ASP A 62 -7.95 -2.85 0.16
N ILE A 63 -9.13 -2.33 -0.18
CA ILE A 63 -9.34 -0.95 -0.66
C ILE A 63 -9.92 -0.02 0.41
N LYS A 64 -10.12 -0.52 1.64
CA LYS A 64 -10.87 0.18 2.71
C LYS A 64 -10.00 0.57 3.89
N THR A 65 -9.03 -0.27 4.24
CA THR A 65 -8.21 -0.09 5.45
C THR A 65 -7.23 1.07 5.34
N LEU A 66 -6.90 1.49 4.12
CA LEU A 66 -6.03 2.64 3.90
C LEU A 66 -6.79 3.97 4.17
N ASN A 67 -6.28 4.73 5.12
CA ASN A 67 -6.81 6.03 5.51
C ASN A 67 -6.60 7.09 4.40
N LYS A 68 -7.42 8.16 4.40
CA LYS A 68 -7.37 9.26 3.41
C LYS A 68 -6.01 9.98 3.28
N ASN A 69 -5.12 9.83 4.26
CA ASN A 69 -3.80 10.47 4.28
C ASN A 69 -2.73 9.67 3.53
N PHE A 70 -3.09 8.48 3.03
CA PHE A 70 -2.20 7.66 2.23
C PHE A 70 -2.33 8.00 0.76
N LYS A 71 -1.18 8.08 0.10
CA LYS A 71 -1.06 8.04 -1.35
C LYS A 71 -0.88 6.60 -1.81
N ALA A 72 -1.18 6.33 -3.07
CA ALA A 72 -1.05 5.00 -3.65
C ALA A 72 -0.22 5.04 -4.93
N ILE A 73 0.70 4.10 -5.08
CA ILE A 73 1.38 3.80 -6.34
C ILE A 73 0.86 2.45 -6.81
N ALA A 74 -0.07 2.46 -7.76
CA ALA A 74 -0.60 1.24 -8.36
C ALA A 74 0.39 0.66 -9.37
N PHE A 75 0.37 -0.65 -9.55
CA PHE A 75 1.22 -1.30 -10.54
C PHE A 75 0.54 -2.50 -11.20
N THR A 76 1.07 -2.83 -12.38
CA THR A 76 0.83 -4.07 -13.13
C THR A 76 2.18 -4.65 -13.54
N LYS A 77 2.21 -5.70 -14.36
CA LYS A 77 3.47 -6.24 -14.90
C LYS A 77 4.24 -5.23 -15.75
N ASP A 78 3.53 -4.32 -16.44
CA ASP A 78 4.12 -3.45 -17.46
C ASP A 78 4.01 -1.95 -17.12
N LEU A 79 3.37 -1.60 -16.00
CA LEU A 79 3.04 -0.21 -15.65
C LEU A 79 3.14 0.04 -14.14
N ILE A 80 3.64 1.22 -13.79
CA ILE A 80 3.61 1.79 -12.43
C ILE A 80 3.04 3.21 -12.54
N LEU A 81 2.08 3.56 -11.68
CA LEU A 81 1.40 4.87 -11.70
C LEU A 81 1.06 5.35 -10.28
N GLU A 82 1.27 6.63 -9.99
CA GLU A 82 0.79 7.28 -8.77
C GLU A 82 -0.69 7.67 -8.97
N VAL A 83 -1.56 7.34 -8.00
CA VAL A 83 -3.02 7.57 -8.02
C VAL A 83 -3.41 8.68 -7.06
#